data_AF-A0A924I0W3-F1
#
_entry.id   AF-A0A924I0W3-F1
#
_cell.length_a   1.000
_cell.length_b   1.000
_cell.length_c   1.000
_cell.angle_alpha   90.00
_cell.angle_beta   90.00
_cell.angle_gamma   90.00
#
_symmetry.space_group_name_H-M   'P 1'
#
loop_
_entity.id
_entity.type
_entity.pdbx_description
1 polymer ?
#
loop_
_entity_poly.entity_id
_entity_poly.type
_entity_poly.pdbx_seq_one_letter_code
_entity_poly.pdbx_strand_id
1 'polypeptide(L)'
;MCTGNICRSPLTQWLLIERLSMGELIKVGSAGTGAMAGQDAPDEIWDVAAGFGLKRTAKHSARQLTAEMITSADLVISATKEHRAQVARLDPKSASYSFTLNQFARLISHQSASFVPLTSDPLLALRDVVAEVARNRGAFAPPADGASDDVSDPYRLSVSDYQRAGEQISESVDTIVKELRASLQGGSAQ
;
A
#
# COMPACT_ATOMS: atom_id res chain seq x y z
N MET A 1 1.27 -2.94 5.55
CA MET A 1 1.87 -3.76 6.63
C MET A 1 3.34 -3.40 6.80
N CYS A 2 3.83 -3.31 8.03
CA CYS A 2 5.27 -3.26 8.36
C CYS A 2 5.52 -3.99 9.69
N THR A 3 6.69 -3.85 10.33
CA THR A 3 6.95 -4.52 11.61
C THR A 3 6.10 -3.92 12.74
N GLY A 4 6.43 -2.69 13.16
CA GLY A 4 5.86 -2.08 14.38
C GLY A 4 4.50 -1.41 14.21
N ASN A 5 4.04 -1.21 12.96
CA ASN A 5 2.84 -0.42 12.64
C ASN A 5 2.83 1.01 13.21
N ILE A 6 3.99 1.64 13.25
CA ILE A 6 4.15 3.03 13.72
C ILE A 6 4.80 3.98 12.71
N CYS A 7 5.50 3.46 11.67
CA CYS A 7 6.18 4.29 10.68
C CYS A 7 5.61 4.13 9.26
N ARG A 8 6.11 3.14 8.51
CA ARG A 8 5.79 2.95 7.08
C ARG A 8 4.31 2.68 6.81
N SER A 9 3.73 1.69 7.52
CA SER A 9 2.35 1.28 7.21
C SER A 9 1.26 2.28 7.62
N PRO A 10 1.36 3.02 8.75
CA PRO A 10 0.44 4.12 9.02
C PRO A 10 0.53 5.23 7.97
N LEU A 11 1.75 5.64 7.60
CA LEU A 11 1.95 6.67 6.58
C LEU A 11 1.35 6.26 5.22
N THR A 12 1.58 5.02 4.77
CA THR A 12 0.94 4.49 3.56
C THR A 12 -0.58 4.51 3.66
N GLN A 13 -1.16 4.14 4.81
CA GLN A 13 -2.61 4.19 5.02
C GLN A 13 -3.15 5.62 4.88
N TRP A 14 -2.55 6.59 5.57
CA TRP A 14 -3.04 7.96 5.57
C TRP A 14 -2.96 8.59 4.19
N LEU A 15 -1.85 8.38 3.48
CA LEU A 15 -1.69 8.85 2.11
C LEU A 15 -2.69 8.19 1.17
N LEU A 16 -2.94 6.88 1.27
CA LEU A 16 -3.96 6.21 0.44
C LEU A 16 -5.36 6.77 0.70
N ILE A 17 -5.74 6.97 1.96
CA ILE A 17 -7.05 7.54 2.32
C ILE A 17 -7.20 8.94 1.71
N GLU A 18 -6.21 9.81 1.94
CA GLU A 18 -6.21 11.18 1.45
C GLU A 18 -6.28 11.21 -0.08
N ARG A 19 -5.38 10.48 -0.75
CA ARG A 19 -5.20 10.55 -2.20
C ARG A 19 -6.31 9.84 -2.98
N LEU A 20 -6.87 8.73 -2.50
CA LEU A 20 -8.00 8.06 -3.17
C LEU A 20 -9.26 8.93 -3.11
N SER A 21 -9.53 9.52 -1.94
CA SER A 21 -10.70 10.37 -1.68
C SER A 21 -12.05 9.70 -2.04
N MET A 22 -12.14 8.36 -1.96
CA MET A 22 -13.34 7.59 -2.34
C MET A 22 -14.31 7.34 -1.17
N GLY A 23 -14.18 8.13 -0.09
CA GLY A 23 -15.06 8.06 1.08
C GLY A 23 -15.13 6.66 1.69
N GLU A 24 -16.34 6.21 2.02
CA GLU A 24 -16.60 4.91 2.65
C GLU A 24 -16.57 3.72 1.69
N LEU A 25 -16.42 3.95 0.38
CA LEU A 25 -16.40 2.88 -0.62
C LEU A 25 -15.19 1.96 -0.43
N ILE A 26 -14.04 2.52 -0.04
CA ILE A 26 -12.83 1.75 0.26
C ILE A 26 -12.48 1.89 1.74
N LYS A 27 -12.30 0.76 2.40
CA LYS A 27 -11.71 0.69 3.73
C LYS A 27 -10.21 0.47 3.63
N VAL A 28 -9.43 1.42 4.13
CA VAL A 28 -7.96 1.31 4.21
C VAL A 28 -7.55 1.20 5.67
N GLY A 29 -6.75 0.18 5.99
CA GLY A 29 -6.19 -0.01 7.32
C GLY A 29 -4.73 -0.46 7.28
N SER A 30 -4.00 -0.21 8.37
CA SER A 30 -2.61 -0.66 8.54
C SER A 30 -2.48 -1.57 9.76
N ALA A 31 -1.52 -2.49 9.76
CA ALA A 31 -1.21 -3.37 10.88
C ALA A 31 0.27 -3.80 10.83
N GLY A 32 0.73 -4.39 11.92
CA GLY A 32 2.14 -4.72 12.15
C GLY A 32 2.36 -6.21 12.41
N THR A 33 3.40 -6.80 11.86
CA THR A 33 3.73 -8.21 12.10
C THR A 33 4.37 -8.46 13.48
N GLY A 34 4.97 -7.42 14.06
CA GLY A 34 5.39 -7.35 15.46
C GLY A 34 5.04 -5.97 15.99
N ALA A 35 3.74 -5.69 16.11
CA ALA A 35 3.23 -4.36 16.33
C ALA A 35 3.56 -3.83 17.73
N MET A 36 3.84 -2.53 17.79
CA MET A 36 3.96 -1.80 19.05
C MET A 36 2.56 -1.40 19.53
N ALA A 37 1.74 -2.40 19.87
CA ALA A 37 0.29 -2.23 20.04
C ALA A 37 -0.11 -1.06 20.95
N GLY A 38 -1.07 -0.26 20.50
CA GLY A 38 -1.56 0.93 21.21
C GLY A 38 -0.66 2.16 21.11
N GLN A 39 0.54 2.04 20.54
CA GLN A 39 1.43 3.19 20.38
C GLN A 39 1.01 4.06 19.19
N ASP A 40 1.22 5.36 19.36
CA ASP A 40 1.12 6.34 18.28
C ASP A 40 2.34 6.23 17.34
N ALA A 41 2.23 6.85 16.16
CA ALA A 41 3.39 7.06 15.29
C ALA A 41 4.38 8.04 15.93
N PRO A 42 5.70 7.89 15.69
CA PRO A 42 6.69 8.88 16.12
C PRO A 42 6.40 10.26 15.53
N ASP A 43 6.82 11.32 16.21
CA ASP A 43 6.60 12.68 15.74
C ASP A 43 7.30 12.93 14.40
N GLU A 44 8.44 12.28 14.11
CA GLU A 44 9.12 12.36 12.81
C GLU A 44 8.25 11.85 11.65
N ILE A 45 7.39 10.86 11.90
CA ILE A 45 6.43 10.37 10.89
C ILE A 45 5.27 11.33 10.73
N TRP A 46 4.83 11.98 11.80
CA TRP A 46 3.84 13.05 11.73
C TRP A 46 4.37 14.27 10.98
N ASP A 47 5.63 14.64 11.18
CA ASP A 47 6.30 15.73 10.47
C ASP A 47 6.41 15.43 8.96
N VAL A 48 6.82 14.20 8.61
CA VAL A 48 6.82 13.74 7.22
C VAL A 48 5.41 13.74 6.62
N ALA A 49 4.42 13.25 7.35
CA ALA A 49 3.02 13.25 6.90
C ALA A 49 2.52 14.68 6.63
N ALA A 50 2.84 15.63 7.51
CA ALA A 50 2.51 17.04 7.34
C ALA A 50 3.15 17.64 6.08
N GLY A 51 4.39 17.24 5.75
CA GLY A 51 5.06 17.60 4.49
C GLY A 51 4.30 17.18 3.24
N PHE A 52 3.48 16.12 3.32
CA PHE A 52 2.61 15.65 2.23
C PHE A 52 1.17 16.17 2.32
N GLY A 53 0.90 17.16 3.18
CA GLY A 53 -0.39 17.80 3.33
C GLY A 53 -1.36 17.10 4.31
N LEU A 54 -0.92 16.05 5.00
CA LEU A 54 -1.76 15.35 5.98
C LEU A 54 -1.84 16.14 7.29
N LYS A 55 -3.03 16.16 7.91
CA LYS A 55 -3.24 16.79 9.22
C LYS A 55 -3.39 15.72 10.31
N ARG A 56 -2.68 15.88 11.42
CA ARG A 56 -2.82 15.03 12.61
C ARG A 56 -4.13 15.38 13.33
N THR A 57 -5.21 14.68 12.98
CA THR A 57 -6.54 14.88 13.59
C THR A 57 -6.78 14.01 14.83
N ALA A 58 -6.08 12.89 14.93
CA ALA A 58 -6.11 11.98 16.06
C ALA A 58 -4.76 11.27 16.22
N LYS A 59 -4.54 10.65 17.37
CA LYS A 59 -3.42 9.73 17.56
C LYS A 59 -3.66 8.47 16.74
N HIS A 60 -2.58 7.91 16.20
CA HIS A 60 -2.59 6.56 15.68
C HIS A 60 -2.61 5.57 16.84
N SER A 61 -3.10 4.37 16.58
CA SER A 61 -2.99 3.24 17.50
C SER A 61 -2.52 2.04 16.71
N ALA A 62 -1.24 1.72 16.86
CA ALA A 62 -0.65 0.55 16.24
C ALA A 62 -1.39 -0.72 16.66
N ARG A 63 -1.56 -1.66 15.72
CA ARG A 63 -2.29 -2.92 15.94
C ARG A 63 -1.57 -4.10 15.33
N GLN A 64 -1.64 -5.23 16.03
CA GLN A 64 -1.07 -6.49 15.60
C GLN A 64 -1.85 -7.04 14.40
N LEU A 65 -1.11 -7.51 13.39
CA LEU A 65 -1.66 -8.21 12.25
C LEU A 65 -2.27 -9.55 12.69
N THR A 66 -3.48 -9.82 12.24
CA THR A 66 -4.17 -11.10 12.44
C THR A 66 -4.51 -11.74 11.10
N ALA A 67 -4.72 -13.05 11.08
CA ALA A 67 -5.16 -13.76 9.88
C ALA A 67 -6.52 -13.23 9.37
N GLU A 68 -7.43 -12.88 10.28
CA GLU A 68 -8.74 -12.32 9.94
C GLU A 68 -8.62 -11.03 9.11
N MET A 69 -7.74 -10.11 9.52
CA MET A 69 -7.47 -8.88 8.77
C MET A 69 -7.00 -9.17 7.34
N ILE A 70 -6.16 -10.20 7.16
CA ILE A 70 -5.66 -10.61 5.84
C ILE A 70 -6.81 -11.16 5.00
N THR A 71 -7.57 -12.11 5.55
CA THR A 71 -8.68 -12.75 4.83
C THR A 71 -9.83 -11.81 4.48
N SER A 72 -9.97 -10.72 5.22
CA SER A 72 -10.97 -9.68 4.97
C SER A 72 -10.56 -8.66 3.90
N ALA A 73 -9.29 -8.67 3.47
CA ALA A 73 -8.74 -7.68 2.57
C ALA A 73 -8.77 -8.17 1.11
N ASP A 74 -9.17 -7.29 0.20
CA ASP A 74 -9.08 -7.52 -1.24
C ASP A 74 -7.66 -7.27 -1.80
N LEU A 75 -6.84 -6.51 -1.07
CA LEU A 75 -5.46 -6.17 -1.41
C LEU A 75 -4.64 -6.00 -0.13
N VAL A 76 -3.47 -6.64 -0.05
CA VAL A 76 -2.53 -6.46 1.06
C VAL A 76 -1.23 -5.84 0.55
N ILE A 77 -0.92 -4.64 1.03
CA ILE A 77 0.33 -3.96 0.74
C ILE A 77 1.30 -4.10 1.91
N SER A 78 2.51 -4.57 1.65
CA SER A 78 3.59 -4.70 2.62
C SER A 78 4.74 -3.71 2.35
N ALA A 79 5.44 -3.31 3.40
CA ALA A 79 6.60 -2.43 3.25
C ALA A 79 7.82 -3.17 2.65
N THR A 80 7.93 -4.49 2.87
CA THR A 80 9.05 -5.27 2.33
C THR A 80 8.61 -6.67 1.90
N LYS A 81 9.46 -7.37 1.16
CA LYS A 81 9.29 -8.79 0.78
C LYS A 81 9.20 -9.70 2.00
N GLU A 82 9.97 -9.46 3.05
CA GLU A 82 9.89 -10.24 4.28
C GLU A 82 8.53 -10.07 4.97
N HIS A 83 8.00 -8.85 5.04
CA HIS A 83 6.64 -8.63 5.55
C HIS A 83 5.59 -9.36 4.69
N ARG A 84 5.77 -9.38 3.36
CA ARG A 84 4.89 -10.11 2.46
C ARG A 84 4.95 -11.62 2.73
N ALA A 85 6.15 -12.16 2.95
CA ALA A 85 6.33 -13.57 3.31
C ALA A 85 5.64 -13.90 4.65
N GLN A 86 5.67 -12.99 5.62
CA GLN A 86 4.94 -13.13 6.89
C GLN A 86 3.43 -13.17 6.70
N VAL A 87 2.87 -12.31 5.83
CA VAL A 87 1.44 -12.36 5.44
C VAL A 87 1.11 -13.72 4.82
N ALA A 88 1.93 -14.21 3.88
CA ALA A 88 1.72 -15.49 3.22
C ALA A 88 1.84 -16.70 4.16
N ARG A 89 2.64 -16.60 5.24
CA ARG A 89 2.71 -17.62 6.29
C ARG A 89 1.43 -17.68 7.14
N LEU A 90 0.75 -16.56 7.34
CA LEU A 90 -0.51 -16.50 8.10
C LEU A 90 -1.71 -16.94 7.25
N ASP A 91 -1.73 -16.54 5.97
CA ASP A 91 -2.71 -17.01 4.99
C ASP A 91 -2.02 -17.24 3.63
N PRO A 92 -1.76 -18.49 3.23
CA PRO A 92 -1.15 -18.79 1.94
C PRO A 92 -1.94 -18.26 0.74
N LYS A 93 -3.27 -18.12 0.84
CA LYS A 93 -4.10 -17.61 -0.27
C LYS A 93 -3.80 -16.14 -0.56
N SER A 94 -3.34 -15.39 0.44
CA SER A 94 -2.89 -14.01 0.28
C SER A 94 -1.77 -13.81 -0.74
N ALA A 95 -1.05 -14.86 -1.14
CA ALA A 95 -0.04 -14.74 -2.19
C ALA A 95 -0.59 -14.18 -3.51
N SER A 96 -1.87 -14.36 -3.84
CA SER A 96 -2.49 -13.81 -5.05
C SER A 96 -2.83 -12.32 -4.95
N TYR A 97 -3.10 -11.80 -3.76
CA TYR A 97 -3.51 -10.40 -3.55
C TYR A 97 -2.59 -9.60 -2.62
N SER A 98 -1.40 -10.12 -2.31
CA SER A 98 -0.37 -9.42 -1.53
C SER A 98 0.84 -9.02 -2.38
N PHE A 99 1.31 -7.80 -2.15
CA PHE A 99 2.43 -7.17 -2.86
C PHE A 99 3.22 -6.30 -1.89
N THR A 100 4.48 -5.99 -2.22
CA THR A 100 5.13 -4.84 -1.59
C THR A 100 4.58 -3.54 -2.23
N LEU A 101 4.69 -2.42 -1.52
CA LEU A 101 4.18 -1.12 -2.01
C LEU A 101 4.78 -0.75 -3.37
N ASN A 102 6.12 -0.72 -3.46
CA ASN A 102 6.82 -0.33 -4.69
C ASN A 102 6.56 -1.33 -5.82
N GLN A 103 6.48 -2.64 -5.51
CA GLN A 103 6.15 -3.66 -6.51
C GLN A 103 4.75 -3.41 -7.10
N PHE A 104 3.75 -3.15 -6.27
CA PHE A 104 2.39 -2.92 -6.74
C PHE A 104 2.32 -1.66 -7.61
N ALA A 105 2.93 -0.57 -7.16
CA ALA A 105 3.02 0.69 -7.92
C ALA A 105 3.67 0.49 -9.30
N ARG A 106 4.79 -0.23 -9.36
CA ARG A 106 5.46 -0.57 -10.61
C ARG A 106 4.57 -1.43 -11.52
N LEU A 107 4.00 -2.50 -11.00
CA LEU A 107 3.19 -3.42 -11.81
C LEU A 107 1.93 -2.77 -12.37
N ILE A 108 1.21 -1.97 -11.56
CA ILE A 108 -0.01 -1.30 -12.02
C ILE A 108 0.29 -0.24 -13.08
N SER A 109 1.44 0.47 -12.98
CA SER A 109 1.85 1.46 -13.99
C SER A 109 2.14 0.89 -15.38
N HIS A 110 2.40 -0.41 -15.48
CA HIS A 110 2.61 -1.08 -16.76
C HIS A 110 1.33 -1.68 -17.37
N GLN A 111 0.22 -1.71 -16.61
CA GLN A 111 -0.97 -2.50 -16.97
C GLN A 111 -2.25 -1.67 -17.08
N SER A 112 -2.34 -0.54 -16.39
CA SER A 112 -3.55 0.30 -16.31
C SER A 112 -4.10 0.75 -17.66
N ALA A 113 -3.23 1.04 -18.65
CA ALA A 113 -3.64 1.54 -19.95
C ALA A 113 -4.35 0.49 -20.84
N SER A 114 -4.20 -0.81 -20.53
CA SER A 114 -4.79 -1.90 -21.33
C SER A 114 -5.90 -2.65 -20.58
N PHE A 115 -6.16 -2.30 -19.33
CA PHE A 115 -7.15 -2.96 -18.51
C PHE A 115 -8.55 -2.35 -18.73
N VAL A 116 -9.50 -3.21 -19.09
CA VAL A 116 -10.93 -2.86 -19.17
C VAL A 116 -11.66 -3.68 -18.09
N PRO A 117 -12.27 -3.04 -17.08
CA PRO A 117 -13.06 -3.74 -16.08
C PRO A 117 -14.17 -4.59 -16.73
N LEU A 118 -14.44 -5.77 -16.18
CA LEU A 118 -15.54 -6.64 -16.64
C LEU A 118 -16.92 -6.15 -16.18
N THR A 119 -16.95 -5.06 -15.42
CA THR A 119 -18.10 -4.59 -14.65
C THR A 119 -18.07 -3.08 -14.50
N SER A 120 -19.25 -2.47 -14.46
CA SER A 120 -19.42 -1.04 -14.14
C SER A 120 -19.46 -0.77 -12.64
N ASP A 121 -19.52 -1.80 -11.79
CA ASP A 121 -19.42 -1.66 -10.34
C ASP A 121 -17.98 -1.30 -9.94
N PRO A 122 -17.74 -0.14 -9.30
CA PRO A 122 -16.38 0.31 -8.98
C PRO A 122 -15.61 -0.62 -8.05
N LEU A 123 -16.28 -1.31 -7.11
CA LEU A 123 -15.62 -2.18 -6.15
C LEU A 123 -15.20 -3.50 -6.79
N LEU A 124 -16.07 -4.07 -7.65
CA LEU A 124 -15.72 -5.24 -8.43
C LEU A 124 -14.61 -4.91 -9.46
N ALA A 125 -14.66 -3.74 -10.08
CA ALA A 125 -13.61 -3.28 -11.00
C ALA A 125 -12.24 -3.19 -10.31
N LEU A 126 -12.17 -2.70 -9.06
CA LEU A 126 -10.93 -2.67 -8.29
C LEU A 126 -10.37 -4.07 -8.01
N ARG A 127 -11.25 -5.04 -7.71
CA ARG A 127 -10.85 -6.45 -7.52
C ARG A 127 -10.27 -7.03 -8.80
N ASP A 128 -10.89 -6.73 -9.94
CA ASP A 128 -10.40 -7.18 -11.24
C ASP A 128 -9.02 -6.58 -11.58
N VAL A 129 -8.77 -5.31 -11.25
CA VAL A 129 -7.45 -4.68 -11.40
C VAL A 129 -6.41 -5.42 -10.57
N VAL A 130 -6.70 -5.71 -9.29
CA VAL A 130 -5.77 -6.44 -8.41
C VAL A 130 -5.48 -7.83 -8.96
N ALA A 131 -6.51 -8.53 -9.45
CA ALA A 131 -6.37 -9.85 -10.05
C ALA A 131 -5.53 -9.81 -11.34
N GLU A 132 -5.69 -8.80 -12.18
CA GLU A 132 -4.88 -8.61 -13.40
C GLU A 132 -3.41 -8.34 -13.05
N VAL A 133 -3.17 -7.42 -12.12
CA VAL A 133 -1.81 -7.14 -11.61
C VAL A 133 -1.15 -8.41 -11.05
N ALA A 134 -1.93 -9.26 -10.37
CA ALA A 134 -1.45 -10.54 -9.86
C ALA A 134 -1.10 -11.53 -10.97
N ARG A 135 -1.94 -11.65 -12.02
CA ARG A 135 -1.70 -12.54 -13.17
C ARG A 135 -0.41 -12.18 -13.90
N ASN A 136 -0.13 -10.89 -14.07
CA ASN A 136 1.05 -10.41 -14.79
C ASN A 136 2.26 -10.11 -13.88
N ARG A 137 2.24 -10.56 -12.62
CA ARG A 137 3.31 -10.26 -11.64
C ARG A 137 4.71 -10.63 -12.15
N GLY A 138 4.83 -11.70 -12.93
CA GLY A 138 6.10 -12.18 -13.50
C GLY A 138 6.46 -11.58 -14.86
N ALA A 139 5.58 -10.79 -15.48
CA ALA A 139 5.78 -10.25 -16.82
C ALA A 139 6.80 -9.09 -16.85
N PHE A 140 6.95 -8.39 -15.72
CA PHE A 140 7.83 -7.23 -15.62
C PHE A 140 8.94 -7.50 -14.60
N ALA A 141 10.17 -7.55 -15.09
CA ALA A 141 11.35 -7.79 -14.27
C ALA A 141 11.41 -6.82 -13.07
N PRO A 142 11.94 -7.25 -11.92
CA PRO A 142 12.31 -6.33 -10.85
C PRO A 142 13.28 -5.25 -11.37
N PRO A 143 13.36 -4.09 -10.71
CA PRO A 143 14.29 -3.04 -11.12
C PRO A 143 15.73 -3.57 -11.25
N ALA A 144 16.35 -3.35 -12.41
CA ALA A 144 17.67 -3.87 -12.74
C ALA A 144 18.82 -3.03 -12.12
N ASP A 145 18.51 -1.84 -11.63
CA ASP A 145 19.42 -0.81 -11.11
C ASP A 145 19.72 -0.95 -9.60
N GLY A 146 19.28 -2.05 -8.98
CA GLY A 146 19.38 -2.24 -7.53
C GLY A 146 18.31 -1.50 -6.73
N ALA A 147 17.35 -0.83 -7.39
CA ALA A 147 16.18 -0.30 -6.71
C ALA A 147 15.36 -1.46 -6.12
N SER A 148 15.02 -1.33 -4.84
CA SER A 148 14.28 -2.35 -4.13
C SER A 148 12.78 -2.14 -4.27
N ASP A 149 12.06 -3.24 -4.46
CA ASP A 149 10.61 -3.29 -4.26
C ASP A 149 10.25 -3.06 -2.76
N ASP A 150 11.24 -2.92 -1.87
CA ASP A 150 11.07 -2.64 -0.44
C ASP A 150 11.18 -1.14 -0.12
N VAL A 151 10.38 -0.70 0.84
CA VAL A 151 10.47 0.62 1.48
C VAL A 151 11.44 0.55 2.66
N SER A 152 12.44 1.42 2.64
CA SER A 152 13.47 1.55 3.68
C SER A 152 12.86 1.79 5.06
N ASP A 153 13.39 1.15 6.10
CA ASP A 153 12.90 1.32 7.48
C ASP A 153 13.55 2.53 8.16
N PRO A 154 12.80 3.61 8.50
CA PRO A 154 13.41 4.79 9.10
C PRO A 154 13.49 4.73 10.63
N TYR A 155 12.95 3.69 11.27
CA TYR A 155 12.77 3.65 12.72
C TYR A 155 14.09 3.82 13.49
N ARG A 156 14.15 4.83 14.37
CA ARG A 156 15.34 5.25 15.16
C ARG A 156 16.55 5.66 14.32
N LEU A 157 16.34 6.02 13.06
CA LEU A 157 17.37 6.58 12.18
C LEU A 157 17.24 8.10 12.08
N SER A 158 17.98 8.71 11.16
CA SER A 158 18.04 10.15 11.02
C SER A 158 16.76 10.73 10.38
N VAL A 159 16.54 12.03 10.55
CA VAL A 159 15.41 12.75 9.90
C VAL A 159 15.41 12.56 8.39
N SER A 160 16.58 12.52 7.75
CA SER A 160 16.67 12.30 6.29
C SER A 160 16.26 10.88 5.89
N ASP A 161 16.41 9.88 6.77
CA ASP A 161 15.92 8.53 6.51
C ASP A 161 14.40 8.46 6.61
N TYR A 162 13.78 9.18 7.55
CA TYR A 162 12.33 9.37 7.61
C TYR A 162 11.79 10.06 6.36
N GLN A 163 12.43 11.14 5.91
CA GLN A 163 12.06 11.85 4.68
C GLN A 163 12.15 10.94 3.46
N ARG A 164 13.27 10.22 3.30
CA ARG A 164 13.48 9.29 2.18
C ARG A 164 12.40 8.19 2.15
N ALA A 165 12.09 7.59 3.30
CA ALA A 165 11.01 6.61 3.38
C ALA A 165 9.64 7.22 3.03
N GLY A 166 9.40 8.46 3.47
CA GLY A 166 8.21 9.22 3.13
C GLY A 166 8.06 9.47 1.63
N GLU A 167 9.11 9.92 0.96
CA GLU A 167 9.17 10.15 -0.49
C GLU A 167 8.86 8.86 -1.26
N GLN A 168 9.54 7.76 -0.93
CA GLN A 168 9.28 6.44 -1.53
C GLN A 168 7.80 6.01 -1.41
N ILE A 169 7.21 6.23 -0.23
CA ILE A 169 5.80 5.90 0.01
C ILE A 169 4.89 6.81 -0.80
N SER A 170 5.11 8.13 -0.78
CA SER A 170 4.26 9.08 -1.50
C SER A 170 4.28 8.83 -2.99
N GLU A 171 5.46 8.65 -3.61
CA GLU A 171 5.60 8.37 -5.04
C GLU A 171 4.86 7.10 -5.46
N SER A 172 4.99 6.03 -4.67
CA SER A 172 4.31 4.77 -4.93
C SER A 172 2.80 4.90 -4.76
N VAL A 173 2.33 5.57 -3.70
CA VAL A 173 0.90 5.83 -3.47
C VAL A 173 0.31 6.65 -4.60
N ASP A 174 1.01 7.68 -5.07
CA ASP A 174 0.54 8.55 -6.14
C ASP A 174 0.42 7.83 -7.46
N THR A 175 1.40 6.99 -7.76
CA THR A 175 1.34 6.08 -8.92
C THR A 175 0.13 5.17 -8.80
N ILE A 176 -0.06 4.48 -7.67
CA ILE A 176 -1.19 3.57 -7.48
C ILE A 176 -2.53 4.29 -7.67
N VAL A 177 -2.70 5.45 -7.04
CA VAL A 177 -3.96 6.21 -7.10
C VAL A 177 -4.26 6.71 -8.50
N LYS A 178 -3.24 7.24 -9.20
CA LYS A 178 -3.36 7.68 -10.59
C LYS A 178 -3.83 6.54 -11.49
N GLU A 179 -3.18 5.40 -11.38
CA GLU A 179 -3.44 4.26 -12.28
C GLU A 179 -4.75 3.54 -11.94
N LEU A 180 -5.15 3.46 -10.66
CA LEU A 180 -6.47 2.99 -10.26
C LEU A 180 -7.58 3.89 -10.82
N ARG A 181 -7.43 5.21 -10.73
CA ARG A 181 -8.42 6.16 -11.29
C ARG A 181 -8.54 6.01 -12.80
N ALA A 182 -7.42 5.89 -13.51
CA ALA A 182 -7.43 5.66 -14.95
C ALA A 182 -8.16 4.36 -15.32
N SER A 183 -7.89 3.28 -14.59
CA SER A 183 -8.52 1.96 -14.80
C SER A 183 -10.03 1.99 -14.57
N LEU A 184 -10.51 2.77 -13.59
CA LEU A 184 -11.94 2.93 -13.31
C LEU A 184 -12.66 3.80 -14.34
N GLN A 185 -11.98 4.81 -14.90
CA GLN A 185 -12.56 5.70 -15.93
C GLN A 185 -12.61 5.03 -17.31
N GLY A 186 -11.63 4.17 -17.63
CA GLY A 186 -11.58 3.43 -18.91
C GLY A 186 -12.75 2.47 -19.14
N GLY A 187 -13.47 2.06 -18.09
CA GLY A 187 -14.68 1.22 -18.19
C GLY A 187 -15.98 2.01 -18.46
N SER A 188 -15.95 3.34 -18.43
CA SER A 188 -17.16 4.17 -18.61
C SER A 188 -17.44 4.56 -20.07
N ALA A 189 -16.60 4.13 -21.01
CA ALA A 189 -16.74 4.42 -22.44
C ALA A 189 -17.00 3.12 -23.22
N GLN A 190 -18.22 2.58 -23.09
CA GLN A 190 -18.80 1.62 -24.04
C GLN A 190 -20.32 1.59 -23.91
#